data_AF-A0A5Z7Y3T4-F1
#
_entry.id   AF-A0A5Z7Y3T4-F1
#
_cell.length_a   1.000
_cell.length_b   1.000
_cell.length_c   1.000
_cell.angle_alpha   90.00
_cell.angle_beta   90.00
_cell.angle_gamma   90.00
#
_symmetry.space_group_name_H-M   'P 1'
#
loop_
_entity.id
_entity.type
_entity.pdbx_description
1 polymer ?
#
loop_
_entity_poly.entity_id
_entity_poly.type
_entity_poly.pdbx_seq_one_letter_code
_entity_poly.pdbx_strand_id
1 'polypeptide(L)'
;MTTKTIPANDIKNTYWMMGLGLLAVRVIQGFIYWGGGSRRFIYAPDKLNPEAPHWMAYKFQTAMPGALLGLEHVISFMLQHFWLLYAGVILFSAAELFAGLFLMLGLFTRISAILSMLFSVLLMLMFGWQGATCIDEWTMAACNLAMGTTLFLCGSNEYALDNVLLKKKPHLADSKMFRWCCGSLPIPLPQGSYKKLALWLLAFVVIFDVGTYSYYRGSVVTPYHHGPVSPTTHHISLTQGKLMADGRVEFHAYLDAGTPEAPEHIMEAWLKDEKGENLIHWDTAMLSALPKDHFHNDYAYNQFKTSRYGIQAIVGSAATITLPAGRIREGADILPDGPITLVLMDMAGHTFSVPLTRESE
;
A
#
# COMPACT_ATOMS: atom_id res chain seq x y z
N MET A 1 -38.17 -29.82 22.09
CA MET A 1 -38.00 -28.74 21.09
C MET A 1 -38.58 -29.22 19.77
N THR A 2 -39.80 -28.80 19.45
CA THR A 2 -40.46 -29.08 18.18
C THR A 2 -39.74 -28.31 17.08
N THR A 3 -39.05 -29.02 16.17
CA THR A 3 -38.57 -28.46 14.91
C THR A 3 -39.76 -28.01 14.08
N LYS A 4 -40.11 -26.73 14.17
CA LYS A 4 -41.05 -26.07 13.25
C LYS A 4 -40.47 -26.21 11.84
N THR A 5 -41.09 -27.02 11.01
CA THR A 5 -40.80 -27.08 9.58
C THR A 5 -41.23 -25.75 8.95
N ILE A 6 -40.25 -24.99 8.46
CA ILE A 6 -40.53 -23.72 7.77
C ILE A 6 -41.15 -24.06 6.40
N PRO A 7 -42.31 -23.48 6.03
CA PRO A 7 -42.94 -23.71 4.74
C PRO A 7 -41.98 -23.40 3.57
N ALA A 8 -42.00 -24.21 2.52
CA ALA A 8 -41.14 -24.02 1.34
C ALA A 8 -41.31 -22.64 0.66
N ASN A 9 -42.49 -22.02 0.78
CA ASN A 9 -42.76 -20.68 0.29
C ASN A 9 -42.01 -19.59 1.08
N ASP A 10 -41.88 -19.74 2.39
CA ASP A 10 -41.15 -18.77 3.24
C ASP A 10 -39.64 -18.83 2.99
N ILE A 11 -39.12 -20.03 2.73
CA ILE A 11 -37.72 -20.24 2.33
C ILE A 11 -37.46 -19.54 0.99
N LYS A 12 -38.34 -19.72 -0.01
CA LYS A 12 -38.25 -19.06 -1.32
C LYS A 12 -38.31 -17.53 -1.20
N ASN A 13 -39.19 -17.00 -0.35
CA ASN A 13 -39.29 -15.56 -0.08
C ASN A 13 -38.02 -15.01 0.57
N THR A 14 -37.40 -15.76 1.49
CA THR A 14 -36.15 -15.35 2.15
C THR A 14 -34.99 -15.24 1.16
N TYR A 15 -34.80 -16.23 0.29
CA TYR A 15 -33.74 -16.18 -0.74
C TYR A 15 -33.94 -15.05 -1.74
N TRP A 16 -35.19 -14.78 -2.12
CA TRP A 16 -35.53 -13.67 -3.00
C TRP A 16 -35.21 -12.31 -2.35
N MET A 17 -35.61 -12.12 -1.09
CA MET A 17 -35.30 -10.91 -0.33
C MET A 17 -33.78 -10.70 -0.17
N MET A 18 -33.03 -11.76 0.15
CA MET A 18 -31.57 -11.70 0.27
C MET A 18 -30.91 -11.35 -1.08
N GLY A 19 -31.37 -11.98 -2.16
CA GLY A 19 -30.87 -11.74 -3.51
C GLY A 19 -31.05 -10.29 -3.97
N LEU A 20 -32.24 -9.73 -3.75
CA LEU A 20 -32.52 -8.33 -4.06
C LEU A 20 -31.81 -7.36 -3.11
N GLY A 21 -31.78 -7.65 -1.81
CA GLY A 21 -31.11 -6.81 -0.82
C GLY A 21 -29.61 -6.68 -1.07
N LEU A 22 -28.97 -7.74 -1.55
CA LEU A 22 -27.53 -7.74 -1.87
C LEU A 22 -27.21 -7.25 -3.29
N LEU A 23 -28.21 -6.91 -4.11
CA LEU A 23 -27.99 -6.45 -5.48
C LEU A 23 -27.16 -5.16 -5.51
N ALA A 24 -27.47 -4.21 -4.62
CA ALA A 24 -26.72 -2.96 -4.51
C ALA A 24 -25.25 -3.21 -4.14
N VAL A 25 -25.01 -4.07 -3.15
CA VAL A 25 -23.66 -4.47 -2.72
C VAL A 25 -22.91 -5.11 -3.88
N ARG A 26 -23.53 -6.07 -4.58
CA ARG A 26 -22.94 -6.77 -5.72
C ARG A 26 -22.52 -5.81 -6.83
N VAL A 27 -23.42 -4.92 -7.23
CA VAL A 27 -23.17 -3.98 -8.33
C VAL A 27 -22.14 -2.94 -7.95
N ILE A 28 -22.23 -2.32 -6.77
CA ILE A 28 -21.29 -1.27 -6.35
C ILE A 28 -19.90 -1.85 -6.06
N GLN A 29 -19.81 -3.00 -5.38
CA GLN A 29 -18.52 -3.65 -5.18
C GLN A 29 -17.89 -4.05 -6.52
N GLY A 30 -18.69 -4.58 -7.45
CA GLY A 30 -18.22 -4.85 -8.80
C GLY A 30 -17.75 -3.59 -9.53
N PHE A 31 -18.48 -2.49 -9.40
CA PHE A 31 -18.12 -1.20 -9.99
C PHE A 31 -16.82 -0.62 -9.42
N ILE A 32 -16.53 -0.78 -8.13
CA ILE A 32 -15.27 -0.30 -7.52
C ILE A 32 -14.07 -0.99 -8.19
N TYR A 33 -14.08 -2.32 -8.29
CA TYR A 33 -12.99 -3.08 -8.90
C TYR A 33 -12.91 -2.88 -10.43
N TRP A 34 -14.06 -2.87 -11.09
CA TRP A 34 -14.12 -2.55 -12.52
C TRP A 34 -13.62 -1.13 -12.78
N GLY A 35 -13.97 -0.17 -11.93
CA GLY A 35 -13.52 1.21 -12.00
C GLY A 35 -12.01 1.32 -11.83
N GLY A 36 -11.42 0.56 -10.91
CA GLY A 36 -9.97 0.45 -10.75
C GLY A 36 -9.26 -0.01 -12.03
N GLY A 37 -9.70 -1.14 -12.59
CA GLY A 37 -9.11 -1.70 -13.81
C GLY A 37 -9.39 -0.86 -15.06
N SER A 38 -10.63 -0.42 -15.27
CA SER A 38 -11.05 0.37 -16.44
C SER A 38 -10.41 1.75 -16.45
N ARG A 39 -10.20 2.37 -15.27
CA ARG A 39 -9.43 3.61 -15.17
C ARG A 39 -8.02 3.42 -15.69
N ARG A 40 -7.38 2.27 -15.46
CA ARG A 40 -6.01 2.00 -15.90
C ARG A 40 -5.93 1.59 -17.37
N PHE A 41 -6.91 0.85 -17.90
CA PHE A 41 -6.87 0.38 -19.29
C PHE A 41 -7.55 1.30 -20.31
N ILE A 42 -8.57 2.05 -19.90
CA ILE A 42 -9.48 2.76 -20.82
C ILE A 42 -9.40 4.28 -20.60
N TYR A 43 -9.61 4.74 -19.37
CA TYR A 43 -9.82 6.18 -19.12
C TYR A 43 -8.55 6.98 -18.80
N ALA A 44 -7.54 6.34 -18.22
CA ALA A 44 -6.26 6.96 -17.85
C ALA A 44 -5.10 5.95 -18.08
N PRO A 45 -4.82 5.60 -19.36
CA PRO A 45 -3.81 4.62 -19.72
C PRO A 45 -2.39 5.00 -19.26
N ASP A 46 -2.14 6.29 -19.00
CA ASP A 46 -0.87 6.79 -18.44
C ASP A 46 -0.48 6.09 -17.13
N LYS A 47 -1.45 5.54 -16.39
CA LYS A 47 -1.16 4.77 -15.16
C LYS A 47 -0.43 3.45 -15.43
N LEU A 48 -0.52 2.94 -16.65
CA LEU A 48 0.18 1.75 -17.14
C LEU A 48 1.35 2.10 -18.07
N ASN A 49 1.57 3.38 -18.37
CA ASN A 49 2.70 3.81 -19.20
C ASN A 49 3.93 4.02 -18.31
N PRO A 50 5.02 3.24 -18.47
CA PRO A 50 6.24 3.38 -17.68
C PRO A 50 6.92 4.75 -17.79
N GLU A 51 6.70 5.46 -18.89
CA GLU A 51 7.30 6.77 -19.15
C GLU A 51 6.48 7.92 -18.56
N ALA A 52 5.25 7.65 -18.11
CA ALA A 52 4.36 8.67 -17.60
C ALA A 52 4.64 8.98 -16.12
N PRO A 53 4.48 10.26 -15.70
CA PRO A 53 4.72 10.69 -14.31
C PRO A 53 3.72 10.10 -13.30
N HIS A 54 2.64 9.47 -13.78
CA HIS A 54 1.59 8.86 -12.97
C HIS A 54 1.56 7.34 -13.09
N TRP A 55 2.65 6.74 -13.56
CA TRP A 55 2.81 5.31 -13.60
C TRP A 55 2.67 4.68 -12.21
N MET A 56 2.09 3.48 -12.15
CA MET A 56 1.81 2.81 -10.89
C MET A 56 3.04 2.52 -10.03
N ALA A 57 4.24 2.39 -10.61
CA ALA A 57 5.45 2.10 -9.84
C ALA A 57 5.74 3.16 -8.76
N TYR A 58 5.48 4.43 -9.07
CA TYR A 58 5.59 5.52 -8.09
C TYR A 58 4.70 5.26 -6.86
N LYS A 59 3.46 4.77 -7.07
CA LYS A 59 2.57 4.41 -5.95
C LYS A 59 3.04 3.19 -5.17
N PHE A 60 3.52 2.15 -5.85
CA PHE A 60 4.09 0.97 -5.16
C PHE A 60 5.26 1.38 -4.27
N GLN A 61 6.14 2.25 -4.76
CA GLN A 61 7.27 2.73 -3.99
C GLN A 61 6.83 3.56 -2.77
N THR A 62 5.81 4.43 -2.90
CA THR A 62 5.27 5.15 -1.72
C THR A 62 4.62 4.24 -0.67
N ALA A 63 4.17 3.05 -1.05
CA ALA A 63 3.51 2.11 -0.14
C ALA A 63 4.49 1.24 0.65
N MET A 64 5.70 1.08 0.12
CA MET A 64 6.74 0.20 0.64
C MET A 64 7.06 0.40 2.14
N PRO A 65 7.23 1.63 2.67
CA PRO A 65 7.71 1.82 4.04
C PRO A 65 6.81 1.23 5.13
N GLY A 66 5.48 1.32 4.97
CA GLY A 66 4.52 0.81 5.95
C GLY A 66 3.85 -0.51 5.53
N ALA A 67 4.38 -1.21 4.53
CA ALA A 67 3.80 -2.45 4.04
C ALA A 67 4.00 -3.59 5.05
N LEU A 68 2.92 -4.27 5.41
CA LEU A 68 2.90 -5.33 6.42
C LEU A 68 3.42 -6.68 5.91
N LEU A 69 3.78 -7.58 6.84
CA LEU A 69 4.15 -8.98 6.57
C LEU A 69 5.33 -9.16 5.60
N GLY A 70 6.29 -8.23 5.60
CA GLY A 70 7.47 -8.28 4.72
C GLY A 70 7.14 -7.99 3.25
N LEU A 71 5.95 -7.47 2.95
CA LEU A 71 5.60 -7.03 1.60
C LEU A 71 6.50 -5.90 1.11
N GLU A 72 7.14 -5.14 2.01
CA GLU A 72 8.17 -4.16 1.67
C GLU A 72 9.29 -4.77 0.80
N HIS A 73 9.76 -5.98 1.13
CA HIS A 73 10.82 -6.65 0.39
C HIS A 73 10.33 -7.14 -0.97
N VAL A 74 9.07 -7.60 -1.04
CA VAL A 74 8.45 -8.01 -2.30
C VAL A 74 8.28 -6.81 -3.23
N ILE A 75 7.80 -5.68 -2.69
CA ILE A 75 7.65 -4.42 -3.43
C ILE A 75 9.03 -3.95 -3.90
N SER A 76 10.02 -3.86 -3.00
CA SER A 76 11.40 -3.48 -3.34
C SER A 76 11.98 -4.34 -4.47
N PHE A 77 11.83 -5.67 -4.36
CA PHE A 77 12.28 -6.60 -5.39
C PHE A 77 11.57 -6.35 -6.73
N MET A 78 10.25 -6.15 -6.73
CA MET A 78 9.52 -5.82 -7.95
C MET A 78 9.97 -4.49 -8.56
N LEU A 79 10.20 -3.45 -7.76
CA LEU A 79 10.66 -2.14 -8.23
C LEU A 79 12.04 -2.19 -8.90
N GLN A 80 12.89 -3.14 -8.49
CA GLN A 80 14.18 -3.40 -9.12
C GLN A 80 14.08 -4.28 -10.38
N HIS A 81 12.97 -5.01 -10.58
CA HIS A 81 12.76 -5.94 -11.68
C HIS A 81 11.60 -5.50 -12.57
N PHE A 82 11.88 -4.59 -13.52
CA PHE A 82 10.87 -3.94 -14.37
C PHE A 82 9.86 -4.91 -15.01
N TRP A 83 10.32 -6.02 -15.61
CA TRP A 83 9.43 -6.93 -16.32
C TRP A 83 8.42 -7.61 -15.38
N LEU A 84 8.85 -7.94 -14.16
CA LEU A 84 7.99 -8.53 -13.14
C LEU A 84 6.97 -7.50 -12.63
N LEU A 85 7.43 -6.27 -12.37
CA LEU A 85 6.56 -5.17 -11.96
C LEU A 85 5.51 -4.88 -13.03
N TYR A 86 5.92 -4.68 -14.28
CA TYR A 86 5.04 -4.33 -15.38
C TYR A 86 3.99 -5.42 -15.64
N ALA A 87 4.42 -6.68 -15.73
CA ALA A 87 3.51 -7.81 -15.87
C ALA A 87 2.56 -7.94 -14.67
N GLY A 88 3.06 -7.77 -13.45
CA GLY A 88 2.27 -7.81 -12.23
C GLY A 88 1.18 -6.74 -12.20
N VAL A 89 1.51 -5.51 -12.56
CA VAL A 89 0.54 -4.40 -12.62
C VAL A 89 -0.55 -4.65 -13.66
N ILE A 90 -0.19 -5.17 -14.84
CA ILE A 90 -1.17 -5.51 -15.88
C ILE A 90 -2.09 -6.64 -15.42
N LEU A 91 -1.52 -7.73 -14.90
CA LEU A 91 -2.29 -8.90 -14.45
C LEU A 91 -3.22 -8.54 -13.30
N PHE A 92 -2.73 -7.79 -12.31
CA PHE A 92 -3.54 -7.31 -11.19
C PHE A 92 -4.68 -6.42 -11.68
N SER A 93 -4.39 -5.45 -12.55
CA SER A 93 -5.41 -4.54 -13.11
C SER A 93 -6.45 -5.30 -13.95
N ALA A 94 -6.03 -6.32 -14.71
CA ALA A 94 -6.93 -7.13 -15.52
C ALA A 94 -7.83 -7.99 -14.62
N ALA A 95 -7.26 -8.58 -13.57
CA ALA A 95 -8.01 -9.37 -12.60
C ALA A 95 -9.05 -8.51 -11.85
N GLU A 96 -8.70 -7.28 -11.45
CA GLU A 96 -9.66 -6.31 -10.90
C GLU A 96 -10.79 -5.98 -11.90
N LEU A 97 -10.43 -5.71 -13.17
CA LEU A 97 -11.39 -5.38 -14.22
C LEU A 97 -12.41 -6.51 -14.42
N PHE A 98 -11.94 -7.75 -14.57
CA PHE A 98 -12.80 -8.91 -14.82
C PHE A 98 -13.60 -9.31 -13.58
N ALA A 99 -12.98 -9.36 -12.40
CA ALA A 99 -13.69 -9.66 -11.16
C ALA A 99 -14.81 -8.63 -10.90
N GLY A 100 -14.53 -7.34 -11.14
CA GLY A 100 -15.51 -6.28 -11.02
C GLY A 100 -16.67 -6.41 -12.01
N LEU A 101 -16.36 -6.65 -13.30
CA LEU A 101 -17.36 -6.88 -14.33
C LEU A 101 -18.23 -8.10 -14.01
N PHE A 102 -17.61 -9.19 -13.58
CA PHE A 102 -18.30 -10.43 -13.23
C PHE A 102 -19.21 -10.25 -12.01
N LEU A 103 -18.80 -9.49 -10.99
CA LEU A 103 -19.68 -9.11 -9.89
C LEU A 103 -20.90 -8.30 -10.39
N MET A 104 -20.69 -7.25 -11.18
CA MET A 104 -21.80 -6.42 -11.68
C MET A 104 -22.85 -7.26 -12.44
N LEU A 105 -22.38 -8.13 -13.34
CA LEU A 105 -23.22 -9.03 -14.12
C LEU A 105 -23.81 -10.20 -13.31
N GLY A 106 -23.29 -10.47 -12.11
CA GLY A 106 -23.62 -11.67 -11.35
C GLY A 106 -23.19 -12.95 -12.05
N LEU A 107 -21.97 -12.96 -12.60
CA LEU A 107 -21.33 -14.11 -13.22
C LEU A 107 -20.22 -14.63 -12.28
N PHE A 108 -20.21 -15.93 -11.99
CA PHE A 108 -19.31 -16.56 -11.03
C PHE A 108 -19.20 -15.78 -9.72
N THR A 109 -20.35 -15.35 -9.19
CA THR A 109 -20.44 -14.31 -8.16
C THR A 109 -19.59 -14.62 -6.93
N ARG A 110 -19.47 -15.89 -6.53
CA ARG A 110 -18.68 -16.30 -5.36
C ARG A 110 -17.18 -16.28 -5.61
N ILE A 111 -16.72 -16.71 -6.79
CA ILE A 111 -15.29 -16.57 -7.16
C ILE A 111 -14.93 -15.10 -7.21
N SER A 112 -15.74 -14.28 -7.88
CA SER A 112 -15.48 -12.85 -8.01
C SER A 112 -15.50 -12.15 -6.65
N ALA A 113 -16.37 -12.62 -5.72
CA ALA A 113 -16.36 -12.19 -4.33
C ALA A 113 -15.07 -12.60 -3.61
N ILE A 114 -14.59 -13.84 -3.73
CA ILE A 114 -13.30 -14.27 -3.16
C ILE A 114 -12.15 -13.42 -3.72
N LEU A 115 -12.10 -13.19 -5.05
CA LEU A 115 -11.08 -12.34 -5.66
C LEU A 115 -11.11 -10.92 -5.08
N SER A 116 -12.30 -10.36 -4.90
CA SER A 116 -12.46 -9.05 -4.26
C SER A 116 -12.01 -9.05 -2.79
N MET A 117 -12.22 -10.14 -2.05
CA MET A 117 -11.70 -10.27 -0.69
C MET A 117 -10.18 -10.33 -0.67
N LEU A 118 -9.57 -11.08 -1.59
CA LEU A 118 -8.11 -11.18 -1.72
C LEU A 118 -7.50 -9.81 -2.07
N PHE A 119 -8.11 -9.07 -3.01
CA PHE A 119 -7.67 -7.71 -3.32
C PHE A 119 -7.79 -6.79 -2.11
N SER A 120 -8.90 -6.83 -1.37
CA SER A 120 -9.06 -6.06 -0.13
C SER A 120 -7.95 -6.36 0.88
N VAL A 121 -7.65 -7.64 1.14
CA VAL A 121 -6.58 -8.03 2.07
C VAL A 121 -5.22 -7.50 1.59
N LEU A 122 -4.88 -7.71 0.33
CA LEU A 122 -3.60 -7.25 -0.23
C LEU A 122 -3.47 -5.73 -0.19
N LEU A 123 -4.50 -5.00 -0.61
CA LEU A 123 -4.50 -3.54 -0.59
C LEU A 123 -4.34 -2.99 0.84
N MET A 124 -4.97 -3.63 1.81
CA MET A 124 -4.88 -3.21 3.22
C MET A 124 -3.50 -3.48 3.82
N LEU A 125 -2.85 -4.59 3.44
CA LEU A 125 -1.49 -4.90 3.87
C LEU A 125 -0.44 -3.99 3.24
N MET A 126 -0.66 -3.54 2.00
CA MET A 126 0.29 -2.70 1.27
C MET A 126 0.09 -1.22 1.53
N PHE A 127 -1.16 -0.75 1.41
CA PHE A 127 -1.51 0.67 1.39
C PHE A 127 -2.30 1.09 2.63
N GLY A 128 -2.68 0.17 3.52
CA GLY A 128 -3.57 0.48 4.64
C GLY A 128 -3.02 1.48 5.65
N TRP A 129 -1.69 1.67 5.71
CA TRP A 129 -1.08 2.69 6.56
C TRP A 129 -1.17 4.11 5.95
N GLN A 130 -1.39 4.21 4.63
CA GLN A 130 -1.53 5.49 3.93
C GLN A 130 -2.87 6.15 4.27
N GLY A 131 -2.91 7.48 4.14
CA GLY A 131 -4.08 8.30 4.49
C GLY A 131 -3.86 9.09 5.78
N ALA A 132 -3.38 10.33 5.62
CA ALA A 132 -3.08 11.27 6.71
C ALA A 132 -4.29 11.61 7.59
N THR A 133 -5.51 11.59 7.03
CA THR A 133 -6.74 12.02 7.69
C THR A 133 -7.72 10.87 7.94
N CYS A 134 -8.26 10.25 6.89
CA CYS A 134 -9.36 9.28 7.00
C CYS A 134 -8.93 7.82 6.74
N ILE A 135 -7.62 7.55 6.70
CA ILE A 135 -7.03 6.23 6.40
C ILE A 135 -7.74 5.58 5.19
N ASP A 136 -7.86 6.37 4.12
CA ASP A 136 -8.79 6.18 3.01
C ASP A 136 -8.64 4.79 2.38
N GLU A 137 -7.40 4.35 2.21
CA GLU A 137 -7.05 3.04 1.65
C GLU A 137 -7.53 1.88 2.53
N TRP A 138 -7.33 1.97 3.85
CA TRP A 138 -7.79 0.95 4.79
C TRP A 138 -9.32 0.91 4.85
N THR A 139 -9.98 2.07 4.99
CA THR A 139 -11.44 2.15 5.15
C THR A 139 -12.15 1.55 3.95
N MET A 140 -11.69 1.88 2.73
CA MET A 140 -12.23 1.29 1.51
C MET A 140 -11.99 -0.22 1.45
N ALA A 141 -10.77 -0.69 1.77
CA ALA A 141 -10.43 -2.11 1.71
C ALA A 141 -11.21 -2.95 2.73
N ALA A 142 -11.37 -2.46 3.96
CA ALA A 142 -12.12 -3.10 5.05
C ALA A 142 -13.61 -3.24 4.71
N CYS A 143 -14.25 -2.16 4.25
CA CYS A 143 -15.64 -2.23 3.79
C CYS A 143 -15.80 -3.23 2.62
N ASN A 144 -14.88 -3.22 1.66
CA ASN A 144 -14.91 -4.18 0.55
C ASN A 144 -14.69 -5.63 1.01
N LEU A 145 -13.88 -5.86 2.05
CA LEU A 145 -13.67 -7.19 2.62
C LEU A 145 -14.95 -7.73 3.26
N ALA A 146 -15.64 -6.89 4.05
CA ALA A 146 -16.91 -7.23 4.68
C ALA A 146 -18.03 -7.49 3.65
N MET A 147 -18.14 -6.61 2.64
CA MET A 147 -19.10 -6.78 1.55
C MET A 147 -18.81 -8.03 0.71
N GLY A 148 -17.53 -8.28 0.39
CA GLY A 148 -17.10 -9.48 -0.36
C GLY A 148 -17.40 -10.76 0.40
N THR A 149 -17.16 -10.76 1.72
CA THR A 149 -17.51 -11.89 2.61
C THR A 149 -19.00 -12.18 2.61
N THR A 150 -19.82 -11.13 2.63
CA THR A 150 -21.28 -11.27 2.58
C THR A 150 -21.75 -11.81 1.23
N LEU A 151 -21.22 -11.29 0.12
CA LEU A 151 -21.52 -11.79 -1.23
C LEU A 151 -21.08 -13.25 -1.42
N PHE A 152 -19.95 -13.65 -0.85
CA PHE A 152 -19.49 -15.03 -0.89
C PHE A 152 -20.45 -15.98 -0.16
N LEU A 153 -20.83 -15.63 1.06
CA LEU A 153 -21.71 -16.44 1.92
C LEU A 153 -23.14 -16.54 1.36
N CYS A 154 -23.74 -15.38 1.08
CA CYS A 154 -25.14 -15.31 0.68
C CYS A 154 -25.33 -15.59 -0.81
N GLY A 155 -24.33 -15.31 -1.64
CA GLY A 155 -24.52 -15.17 -3.08
C GLY A 155 -25.37 -13.95 -3.44
N SER A 156 -25.74 -13.87 -4.71
CA SER A 156 -26.74 -12.92 -5.22
C SER A 156 -27.32 -13.52 -6.48
N ASN A 157 -28.49 -14.14 -6.34
CA ASN A 157 -29.17 -14.90 -7.38
C ASN A 157 -30.03 -14.01 -8.28
N GLU A 158 -30.69 -12.99 -7.72
CA GLU A 158 -31.56 -12.11 -8.49
C GLU A 158 -30.77 -11.23 -9.47
N TYR A 159 -31.31 -11.07 -10.68
CA TYR A 159 -30.67 -10.35 -11.79
C TYR A 159 -29.20 -10.76 -12.05
N ALA A 160 -28.88 -12.05 -11.86
CA ALA A 160 -27.54 -12.59 -12.06
C ALA A 160 -27.46 -13.45 -13.34
N LEU A 161 -26.38 -13.32 -14.10
CA LEU A 161 -26.09 -14.21 -15.23
C LEU A 161 -25.90 -15.67 -14.80
N ASP A 162 -25.44 -15.91 -13.58
CA ASP A 162 -25.39 -17.24 -12.97
C ASP A 162 -26.75 -17.97 -13.05
N ASN A 163 -27.85 -17.22 -12.84
CA ASN A 163 -29.21 -17.76 -12.90
C ASN A 163 -29.66 -18.03 -14.34
N VAL A 164 -29.25 -17.19 -15.29
CA VAL A 164 -29.51 -17.42 -16.72
C VAL A 164 -28.77 -18.67 -17.20
N LEU A 165 -27.53 -18.86 -16.76
CA LEU A 165 -26.73 -20.04 -17.08
C LEU A 165 -27.36 -21.32 -16.50
N LEU A 166 -27.84 -21.25 -15.27
CA LEU A 166 -28.55 -22.37 -14.62
C LEU A 166 -29.85 -22.74 -15.35
N LYS A 167 -30.63 -21.75 -15.81
CA LYS A 167 -31.84 -21.98 -16.62
C LYS A 167 -31.53 -22.64 -17.96
N LYS A 168 -30.43 -22.24 -18.62
CA LYS A 168 -29.99 -22.81 -19.91
C LYS A 168 -29.38 -24.20 -19.75
N LYS A 169 -28.71 -24.48 -18.64
CA LYS A 169 -28.00 -25.74 -18.37
C LYS A 169 -28.35 -26.27 -16.97
N PRO A 170 -29.52 -26.92 -16.80
CA PRO A 170 -29.99 -27.37 -15.49
C PRO A 170 -29.05 -28.37 -14.79
N HIS A 171 -28.30 -29.18 -15.55
CA HIS A 171 -27.33 -30.13 -15.00
C HIS A 171 -26.22 -29.47 -14.15
N LEU A 172 -25.99 -28.17 -14.30
CA LEU A 172 -25.03 -27.43 -13.49
C LEU A 172 -25.49 -27.31 -12.03
N ALA A 173 -26.78 -27.48 -11.74
CA ALA A 173 -27.31 -27.48 -10.38
C ALA A 173 -26.70 -28.60 -9.51
N ASP A 174 -26.40 -29.74 -10.12
CA ASP A 174 -25.86 -30.91 -9.42
C ASP A 174 -24.33 -30.83 -9.21
N SER A 175 -23.66 -29.95 -9.95
CA SER A 175 -22.23 -29.74 -9.83
C SER A 175 -21.87 -28.97 -8.56
N LYS A 176 -21.14 -29.62 -7.65
CA LYS A 176 -20.57 -28.97 -6.45
C LYS A 176 -19.67 -27.80 -6.81
N MET A 177 -18.89 -27.91 -7.89
CA MET A 177 -18.01 -26.83 -8.35
C MET A 177 -18.84 -25.61 -8.75
N PHE A 178 -19.86 -25.80 -9.59
CA PHE A 178 -20.73 -24.70 -10.01
C PHE A 178 -21.37 -24.00 -8.81
N ARG A 179 -21.83 -24.76 -7.81
CA ARG A 179 -22.38 -24.22 -6.57
C ARG A 179 -21.34 -23.47 -5.73
N TRP A 180 -20.08 -23.86 -5.71
CA TRP A 180 -19.03 -23.08 -5.04
C TRP A 180 -18.67 -21.80 -5.81
N CYS A 181 -18.74 -21.84 -7.14
CA CYS A 181 -18.35 -20.72 -7.99
C CYS A 181 -19.44 -19.65 -8.13
N CYS A 182 -20.71 -20.05 -8.16
CA CYS A 182 -21.83 -19.19 -8.55
C CYS A 182 -22.68 -18.76 -7.35
N GLY A 183 -23.31 -17.59 -7.47
CA GLY A 183 -24.19 -17.01 -6.44
C GLY A 183 -25.63 -17.48 -6.47
N SER A 184 -26.02 -18.29 -7.47
CA SER A 184 -27.40 -18.70 -7.75
C SER A 184 -28.01 -19.70 -6.79
N LEU A 185 -27.19 -20.60 -6.24
CA LEU A 185 -27.65 -21.70 -5.39
C LEU A 185 -26.99 -21.61 -4.01
N PRO A 186 -27.61 -22.17 -2.96
CA PRO A 186 -26.97 -22.26 -1.66
C PRO A 186 -25.65 -23.03 -1.74
N ILE A 187 -24.67 -22.60 -0.95
CA ILE A 187 -23.38 -23.30 -0.80
C ILE A 187 -23.67 -24.78 -0.49
N PRO A 188 -22.94 -25.73 -1.11
CA PRO A 188 -23.19 -27.17 -0.93
C PRO A 188 -22.67 -27.68 0.43
N LEU A 189 -23.11 -27.05 1.53
CA LEU A 189 -22.72 -27.38 2.89
C LEU A 189 -23.97 -27.64 3.76
N PRO A 190 -23.90 -28.58 4.72
CA PRO A 190 -24.92 -28.73 5.76
C PRO A 190 -25.02 -27.46 6.61
N GLN A 191 -26.20 -27.21 7.20
CA GLN A 191 -26.48 -26.01 8.01
C GLN A 191 -25.45 -25.78 9.13
N GLY A 192 -25.03 -26.85 9.82
CA GLY A 192 -24.00 -26.76 10.88
C GLY A 192 -22.64 -26.30 10.35
N SER A 193 -22.20 -26.82 9.20
CA SER A 193 -20.94 -26.43 8.56
C SER A 193 -21.01 -25.03 7.96
N TYR A 194 -22.15 -24.65 7.38
CA TYR A 194 -22.38 -23.28 6.89
C TYR A 194 -22.30 -22.25 8.02
N LYS A 195 -22.96 -22.52 9.16
CA LYS A 195 -22.86 -21.66 10.35
C LYS A 195 -21.42 -21.51 10.83
N LYS A 196 -20.65 -22.61 10.88
CA LYS A 196 -19.24 -22.57 11.25
C LYS A 196 -18.42 -21.72 10.27
N LEU A 197 -18.62 -21.91 8.96
CA LEU A 197 -17.94 -21.11 7.93
C LEU A 197 -18.26 -19.62 8.07
N ALA A 198 -19.53 -19.27 8.25
CA ALA A 198 -19.95 -17.88 8.41
C ALA A 198 -19.34 -17.23 9.66
N LEU A 199 -19.32 -17.95 10.79
CA LEU A 199 -18.69 -17.45 12.02
C LEU A 199 -17.17 -17.34 11.90
N TRP A 200 -16.51 -18.29 11.22
CA TRP A 200 -15.08 -18.20 10.95
C TRP A 200 -14.72 -17.02 10.06
N LEU A 201 -15.49 -16.78 9.00
CA LEU A 201 -15.27 -15.62 8.13
C LEU A 201 -15.56 -14.31 8.85
N LEU A 202 -16.61 -14.25 9.67
CA LEU A 202 -16.86 -13.08 10.52
C LEU A 202 -15.68 -12.83 11.47
N ALA A 203 -15.20 -13.87 12.16
CA ALA A 203 -14.05 -13.75 13.04
C ALA A 203 -12.81 -13.28 12.27
N PHE A 204 -12.56 -13.83 11.08
CA PHE A 204 -11.47 -13.39 10.21
C PHE A 204 -11.59 -11.91 9.83
N VAL A 205 -12.73 -11.47 9.30
CA VAL A 205 -12.95 -10.07 8.90
C VAL A 205 -12.77 -9.13 10.09
N VAL A 206 -13.41 -9.43 11.22
CA VAL A 206 -13.32 -8.59 12.42
C VAL A 206 -11.90 -8.54 12.96
N ILE A 207 -11.23 -9.68 13.12
CA ILE A 207 -9.86 -9.71 13.65
C ILE A 207 -8.90 -9.01 12.69
N PHE A 208 -9.06 -9.21 11.38
CA PHE A 208 -8.18 -8.62 10.39
C PHE A 208 -8.38 -7.11 10.28
N ASP A 209 -9.61 -6.64 10.11
CA ASP A 209 -9.91 -5.20 9.99
C ASP A 209 -9.56 -4.48 11.29
N VAL A 210 -10.08 -4.95 12.44
CA VAL A 210 -9.82 -4.29 13.74
C VAL A 210 -8.35 -4.40 14.13
N GLY A 211 -7.70 -5.53 13.84
CA GLY A 211 -6.28 -5.74 14.11
C GLY A 211 -5.38 -4.81 13.31
N THR A 212 -5.62 -4.70 12.00
CA THR A 212 -4.88 -3.78 11.12
C THR A 212 -5.15 -2.32 11.49
N TYR A 213 -6.39 -1.96 11.82
CA TYR A 213 -6.70 -0.61 12.34
C TYR A 213 -5.95 -0.31 13.63
N SER A 214 -6.00 -1.21 14.61
CA SER A 214 -5.28 -1.04 15.87
C SER A 214 -3.76 -0.98 15.67
N TYR A 215 -3.24 -1.61 14.63
CA TYR A 215 -1.82 -1.51 14.27
C TYR A 215 -1.47 -0.16 13.65
N TYR A 216 -2.31 0.38 12.76
CA TYR A 216 -2.04 1.64 12.06
C TYR A 216 -2.37 2.90 12.88
N ARG A 217 -3.37 2.84 13.77
CA ARG A 217 -3.87 4.01 14.51
C ARG A 217 -4.01 3.80 16.01
N GLY A 218 -3.91 2.56 16.48
CA GLY A 218 -4.27 2.23 17.85
C GLY A 218 -5.75 2.45 18.12
N SER A 219 -6.06 2.97 19.31
CA SER A 219 -7.42 3.29 19.80
C SER A 219 -8.38 2.12 19.98
N VAL A 220 -7.92 0.89 19.79
CA VAL A 220 -8.69 -0.32 20.09
C VAL A 220 -8.03 -1.09 21.22
N VAL A 221 -6.82 -1.60 20.97
CA VAL A 221 -6.04 -2.36 21.95
C VAL A 221 -4.95 -1.50 22.61
N THR A 222 -4.48 -0.47 21.91
CA THR A 222 -3.45 0.48 22.35
C THR A 222 -4.00 1.91 22.39
N PRO A 223 -3.36 2.86 23.12
CA PRO A 223 -3.66 4.29 22.97
C PRO A 223 -3.52 4.75 21.52
N TYR A 224 -4.14 5.88 21.17
CA TYR A 224 -3.99 6.45 19.83
C TYR A 224 -2.52 6.75 19.51
N HIS A 225 -2.06 6.36 18.33
CA HIS A 225 -0.75 6.71 17.79
C HIS A 225 -0.82 6.87 16.27
N HIS A 226 0.13 7.60 15.68
CA HIS A 226 0.16 7.86 14.23
C HIS A 226 0.69 6.68 13.40
N GLY A 227 0.63 5.45 13.94
CA GLY A 227 1.18 4.23 13.35
C GLY A 227 2.69 4.06 13.63
N PRO A 228 3.25 2.87 13.35
CA PRO A 228 4.70 2.67 13.35
C PRO A 228 5.39 3.44 12.22
N VAL A 229 4.68 3.65 11.11
CA VAL A 229 5.06 4.56 10.02
C VAL A 229 4.04 5.68 9.96
N SER A 230 4.50 6.92 10.12
CA SER A 230 3.63 8.10 10.16
C SER A 230 3.26 8.55 8.74
N PRO A 231 1.97 8.68 8.39
CA PRO A 231 1.55 9.25 7.10
C PRO A 231 1.47 10.79 7.12
N THR A 232 1.76 11.44 8.26
CA THR A 232 1.65 12.90 8.45
C THR A 232 2.98 13.58 8.74
N THR A 233 3.92 12.83 9.34
CA THR A 233 5.22 13.35 9.73
C THR A 233 6.27 12.64 8.91
N HIS A 234 6.99 13.40 8.09
CA HIS A 234 8.08 12.86 7.29
C HIS A 234 9.24 12.45 8.18
N HIS A 235 9.84 11.30 7.87
CA HIS A 235 11.00 10.78 8.58
C HIS A 235 11.99 10.22 7.56
N ILE A 236 13.27 10.57 7.76
CA ILE A 236 14.36 10.11 6.92
C ILE A 236 15.30 9.27 7.76
N SER A 237 15.37 7.98 7.45
CA SER A 237 16.38 7.09 7.99
C SER A 237 17.71 7.34 7.29
N LEU A 238 18.76 7.60 8.06
CA LEU A 238 20.11 7.80 7.58
C LEU A 238 20.99 6.64 8.05
N THR A 239 21.66 5.97 7.10
CA THR A 239 22.51 4.82 7.39
C THR A 239 23.81 4.90 6.60
N GLN A 240 24.79 4.05 6.95
CA GLN A 240 26.07 3.94 6.23
C GLN A 240 26.81 5.27 6.05
N GLY A 241 26.77 6.13 7.07
CA GLY A 241 27.49 7.41 7.05
C GLY A 241 29.00 7.19 7.01
N LYS A 242 29.66 7.77 6.00
CA LYS A 242 31.09 7.68 5.76
C LYS A 242 31.69 9.06 5.50
N LEU A 243 32.87 9.29 6.07
CA LEU A 243 33.73 10.42 5.75
C LEU A 243 34.90 9.92 4.91
N MET A 244 34.95 10.33 3.65
CA MET A 244 36.00 9.96 2.69
C MET A 244 37.30 10.75 2.96
N ALA A 245 38.43 10.19 2.54
CA ALA A 245 39.74 10.83 2.71
C ALA A 245 39.86 12.19 2.01
N ASP A 246 39.11 12.41 0.93
CA ASP A 246 39.04 13.69 0.20
C ASP A 246 38.10 14.72 0.84
N GLY A 247 37.51 14.40 2.01
CA GLY A 247 36.61 15.26 2.75
C GLY A 247 35.15 15.21 2.29
N ARG A 248 34.81 14.40 1.28
CA ARG A 248 33.41 14.15 0.92
C ARG A 248 32.71 13.32 1.99
N VAL A 249 31.40 13.52 2.11
CA VAL A 249 30.55 12.78 3.05
C VAL A 249 29.56 11.96 2.24
N GLU A 250 29.60 10.65 2.40
CA GLU A 250 28.67 9.72 1.77
C GLU A 250 27.75 9.12 2.83
N PHE A 251 26.47 9.00 2.52
CA PHE A 251 25.50 8.36 3.40
C PHE A 251 24.32 7.83 2.59
N HIS A 252 23.66 6.80 3.09
CA HIS A 252 22.40 6.32 2.55
C HIS A 252 21.24 7.00 3.27
N ALA A 253 20.29 7.52 2.50
CA ALA A 253 19.08 8.16 2.99
C ALA A 253 17.84 7.44 2.45
N TYR A 254 16.87 7.19 3.32
CA TYR A 254 15.59 6.57 2.98
C TYR A 254 14.45 7.37 3.62
N LEU A 255 13.58 7.96 2.79
CA LEU A 255 12.37 8.66 3.26
C LEU A 255 11.29 7.61 3.55
N ASP A 256 11.27 7.13 4.79
CA ASP A 256 10.53 5.95 5.25
C ASP A 256 9.21 6.28 5.98
N ALA A 257 8.89 7.56 6.15
CA ALA A 257 7.56 8.01 6.59
C ALA A 257 7.22 9.37 5.97
N GLY A 258 5.95 9.74 6.02
CA GLY A 258 5.43 11.02 5.56
C GLY A 258 4.18 10.90 4.69
N THR A 259 3.69 12.05 4.24
CA THR A 259 2.54 12.12 3.33
C THR A 259 2.98 11.82 1.88
N PRO A 260 2.47 10.77 1.22
CA PRO A 260 2.90 10.39 -0.14
C PRO A 260 2.75 11.49 -1.21
N GLU A 261 1.75 12.36 -1.07
CA GLU A 261 1.47 13.45 -2.01
C GLU A 261 2.37 14.68 -1.79
N ALA A 262 3.00 14.80 -0.62
CA ALA A 262 3.81 15.96 -0.24
C ALA A 262 5.30 15.60 -0.29
N PRO A 263 6.10 16.27 -1.15
CA PRO A 263 7.54 16.06 -1.16
C PRO A 263 8.18 16.61 0.12
N GLU A 264 9.19 15.90 0.61
CA GLU A 264 10.07 16.36 1.69
C GLU A 264 11.25 17.15 1.12
N HIS A 265 11.73 18.12 1.88
CA HIS A 265 12.80 19.04 1.48
C HIS A 265 13.85 19.16 2.59
N ILE A 266 15.03 18.57 2.36
CA ILE A 266 16.21 18.77 3.20
C ILE A 266 16.84 20.10 2.80
N MET A 267 16.79 21.06 3.71
CA MET A 267 17.21 22.44 3.46
C MET A 267 18.63 22.72 3.93
N GLU A 268 19.12 22.00 4.95
CA GLU A 268 20.46 22.18 5.48
C GLU A 268 21.10 20.84 5.84
N ALA A 269 22.43 20.80 5.80
CA ALA A 269 23.23 19.71 6.34
C ALA A 269 24.40 20.25 7.16
N TRP A 270 24.71 19.57 8.25
CA TRP A 270 25.72 19.96 9.21
C TRP A 270 26.62 18.78 9.57
N LEU A 271 27.93 18.99 9.64
CA LEU A 271 28.79 18.09 10.40
C LEU A 271 28.96 18.63 11.81
N LYS A 272 28.78 17.76 12.79
CA LYS A 272 28.96 18.08 14.20
C LYS A 272 30.00 17.17 14.83
N ASP A 273 30.78 17.71 15.76
CA ASP A 273 31.70 16.93 16.58
C ASP A 273 30.96 16.22 17.74
N GLU A 274 31.72 15.53 18.59
CA GLU A 274 31.20 14.85 19.79
C GLU A 274 30.49 15.81 20.77
N LYS A 275 30.90 17.09 20.81
CA LYS A 275 30.33 18.11 21.70
C LYS A 275 29.09 18.77 21.10
N GLY A 276 28.77 18.47 19.83
CA GLY A 276 27.66 19.07 19.09
C GLY A 276 28.02 20.40 18.42
N GLU A 277 29.30 20.77 18.38
CA GLU A 277 29.78 21.98 17.70
C GLU A 277 29.75 21.80 16.18
N ASN A 278 29.36 22.86 15.47
CA ASN A 278 29.18 22.83 14.03
C ASN A 278 30.51 23.00 13.29
N LEU A 279 30.98 21.91 12.66
CA LEU A 279 32.24 21.86 11.91
C LEU A 279 32.09 22.35 10.47
N ILE A 280 31.08 21.82 9.77
CA ILE A 280 30.80 22.11 8.36
C ILE A 280 29.30 22.38 8.20
N HIS A 281 28.97 23.30 7.30
CA HIS A 281 27.61 23.64 6.94
C HIS A 281 27.44 23.62 5.42
N TRP A 282 26.43 22.90 4.94
CA TRP A 282 25.89 23.03 3.59
C TRP A 282 24.51 23.68 3.68
N ASP A 283 24.42 24.89 3.15
CA ASP A 283 23.17 25.64 3.10
C ASP A 283 22.26 25.16 1.96
N THR A 284 21.03 25.68 1.94
CA THR A 284 20.03 25.32 0.93
C THR A 284 20.51 25.61 -0.49
N ALA A 285 21.29 26.67 -0.72
CA ALA A 285 21.78 27.00 -2.06
C ALA A 285 22.81 25.98 -2.54
N MET A 286 23.72 25.54 -1.66
CA MET A 286 24.68 24.47 -1.95
C MET A 286 23.96 23.15 -2.23
N LEU A 287 23.00 22.75 -1.39
CA LEU A 287 22.24 21.52 -1.57
C LEU A 287 21.39 21.53 -2.85
N SER A 288 20.84 22.69 -3.23
CA SER A 288 20.07 22.86 -4.47
C SER A 288 20.94 22.82 -5.73
N ALA A 289 22.25 23.07 -5.59
CA ALA A 289 23.22 23.12 -6.68
C ALA A 289 23.99 21.79 -6.87
N LEU A 290 23.67 20.75 -6.09
CA LEU A 290 24.35 19.46 -6.20
C LEU A 290 24.18 18.85 -7.62
N PRO A 291 25.27 18.39 -8.23
CA PRO A 291 25.21 17.63 -9.47
C PRO A 291 24.39 16.33 -9.34
N LYS A 292 23.84 15.82 -10.44
CA LYS A 292 22.98 14.62 -10.42
C LYS A 292 23.73 13.35 -10.03
N ASP A 293 25.02 13.27 -10.33
CA ASP A 293 25.93 12.17 -10.00
C ASP A 293 26.21 12.05 -8.49
N HIS A 294 25.82 13.05 -7.69
CA HIS A 294 25.85 12.97 -6.23
C HIS A 294 24.67 12.16 -5.63
N PHE A 295 23.73 11.71 -6.47
CA PHE A 295 22.58 10.90 -6.04
C PHE A 295 22.59 9.54 -6.74
N HIS A 296 23.00 8.50 -6.02
CA HIS A 296 22.85 7.13 -6.47
C HIS A 296 21.55 6.55 -5.90
N ASN A 297 20.47 6.65 -6.67
CA ASN A 297 19.14 6.20 -6.24
C ASN A 297 18.97 4.68 -6.37
N ASP A 298 18.39 4.05 -5.35
CA ASP A 298 18.14 2.60 -5.32
C ASP A 298 17.03 2.19 -6.30
N TYR A 299 16.14 3.15 -6.63
CA TYR A 299 14.98 2.93 -7.48
C TYR A 299 14.93 3.96 -8.63
N ALA A 300 14.34 3.54 -9.75
CA ALA A 300 14.21 4.37 -10.95
C ALA A 300 13.04 5.37 -10.91
N TYR A 301 12.20 5.34 -9.86
CA TYR A 301 10.91 6.05 -9.84
C TYR A 301 10.91 7.23 -8.86
N ASN A 302 10.50 7.05 -7.60
CA ASN A 302 10.65 8.10 -6.59
C ASN A 302 12.14 8.20 -6.23
N GLN A 303 12.72 9.37 -6.42
CA GLN A 303 14.15 9.61 -6.31
C GLN A 303 14.43 10.82 -5.42
N PHE A 304 15.53 10.73 -4.68
CA PHE A 304 16.22 11.90 -4.17
C PHE A 304 16.82 12.68 -5.34
N LYS A 305 16.55 13.98 -5.36
CA LYS A 305 17.04 14.91 -6.39
C LYS A 305 17.16 16.31 -5.83
N THR A 306 17.89 17.18 -6.50
CA THR A 306 17.90 18.61 -6.19
C THR A 306 16.58 19.29 -6.51
N SER A 307 16.23 20.29 -5.72
CA SER A 307 15.09 21.18 -5.91
C SER A 307 15.48 22.62 -5.59
N ARG A 308 14.54 23.56 -5.74
CA ARG A 308 14.75 24.97 -5.32
C ARG A 308 14.97 25.13 -3.80
N TYR A 309 14.52 24.16 -3.01
CA TYR A 309 14.56 24.18 -1.55
C TYR A 309 15.47 23.06 -1.03
N GLY A 310 16.67 22.92 -1.60
CA GLY A 310 17.64 21.90 -1.21
C GLY A 310 17.36 20.54 -1.87
N ILE A 311 17.59 19.45 -1.14
CA ILE A 311 17.35 18.09 -1.64
C ILE A 311 15.88 17.72 -1.44
N GLN A 312 15.21 17.30 -2.50
CA GLN A 312 13.82 16.85 -2.49
C GLN A 312 13.73 15.33 -2.57
N ALA A 313 12.77 14.76 -1.84
CA ALA A 313 12.39 13.36 -1.95
C ALA A 313 10.87 13.18 -1.81
N ILE A 314 10.35 12.06 -2.33
CA ILE A 314 8.97 11.60 -2.11
C ILE A 314 9.03 10.31 -1.30
N VAL A 315 8.05 10.05 -0.45
CA VAL A 315 7.99 8.85 0.40
C VAL A 315 8.34 7.58 -0.39
N GLY A 316 9.19 6.74 0.19
CA GLY A 316 9.74 5.55 -0.45
C GLY A 316 10.98 5.80 -1.31
N SER A 317 11.42 7.05 -1.52
CA SER A 317 12.71 7.34 -2.16
C SER A 317 13.85 6.87 -1.27
N ALA A 318 14.84 6.21 -1.86
CA ALA A 318 16.07 5.77 -1.20
C ALA A 318 17.26 6.05 -2.11
N ALA A 319 18.35 6.58 -1.56
CA ALA A 319 19.55 6.87 -2.31
C ALA A 319 20.80 6.95 -1.42
N THR A 320 21.93 6.57 -1.98
CA THR A 320 23.24 7.01 -1.49
C THR A 320 23.51 8.42 -2.00
N ILE A 321 23.71 9.36 -1.07
CA ILE A 321 23.95 10.77 -1.34
C ILE A 321 25.38 11.11 -0.96
N THR A 322 26.07 11.81 -1.85
CA THR A 322 27.42 12.31 -1.59
C THR A 322 27.41 13.83 -1.47
N LEU A 323 27.81 14.37 -0.32
CA LEU A 323 28.02 15.80 -0.14
C LEU A 323 29.47 16.17 -0.48
N PRO A 324 29.70 17.29 -1.17
CA PRO A 324 31.04 17.76 -1.50
C PRO A 324 31.81 18.14 -0.23
N ALA A 325 33.13 18.07 -0.28
CA ALA A 325 33.98 18.55 0.80
C ALA A 325 33.60 19.99 1.18
N GLY A 326 33.17 20.17 2.43
CA GLY A 326 32.72 21.47 2.92
C GLY A 326 33.88 22.31 3.44
N ARG A 327 33.62 23.61 3.59
CA ARG A 327 34.58 24.51 4.26
C ARG A 327 34.45 24.34 5.77
N ILE A 328 35.55 23.98 6.42
CA ILE A 328 35.63 23.88 7.87
C ILE A 328 35.48 25.28 8.47
N ARG A 329 34.55 25.44 9.41
CA ARG A 329 34.41 26.70 10.16
C ARG A 329 35.68 26.95 10.98
N GLU A 330 36.07 28.23 11.09
CA GLU A 330 37.26 28.71 11.83
C GLU A 330 38.64 28.55 11.16
N GLY A 331 38.73 28.15 9.89
CA GLY A 331 40.00 28.16 9.16
C GLY A 331 41.00 27.08 9.59
N ALA A 332 40.51 26.03 10.25
CA ALA A 332 41.27 24.80 10.46
C ALA A 332 41.38 24.01 9.14
N ASP A 333 42.57 23.49 8.84
CA ASP A 333 42.82 22.71 7.62
C ASP A 333 42.38 21.24 7.75
N ILE A 334 42.08 20.77 8.97
CA ILE A 334 41.86 19.34 9.28
C ILE A 334 40.63 19.17 10.19
N LEU A 335 39.78 18.20 9.86
CA LEU A 335 38.65 17.78 10.69
C LEU A 335 39.14 17.03 11.94
N PRO A 336 38.59 17.30 13.14
CA PRO A 336 39.05 16.69 14.39
C PRO A 336 38.94 15.17 14.38
N ASP A 337 39.96 14.44 14.85
CA ASP A 337 40.03 12.96 14.81
C ASP A 337 38.93 12.24 15.61
N GLY A 338 38.16 12.98 16.41
CA GLY A 338 37.03 12.46 17.17
C GLY A 338 35.84 12.01 16.31
N PRO A 339 34.81 11.42 16.93
CA PRO A 339 33.60 11.00 16.23
C PRO A 339 32.88 12.22 15.64
N ILE A 340 32.43 12.07 14.39
CA ILE A 340 31.71 13.11 13.64
C ILE A 340 30.34 12.57 13.30
N THR A 341 29.33 13.42 13.42
CA THR A 341 27.94 13.11 13.08
C THR A 341 27.46 14.04 11.97
N LEU A 342 26.84 13.46 10.94
CA LEU A 342 26.08 14.23 9.95
C LEU A 342 24.68 14.48 10.52
N VAL A 343 24.21 15.71 10.40
CA VAL A 343 22.86 16.13 10.76
C VAL A 343 22.21 16.83 9.57
N LEU A 344 21.11 16.29 9.07
CA LEU A 344 20.26 16.92 8.07
C LEU A 344 19.11 17.64 8.77
N MET A 345 18.66 18.75 8.19
CA MET A 345 17.49 19.49 8.66
C MET A 345 16.51 19.74 7.52
N ASP A 346 15.23 19.48 7.80
CA ASP A 346 14.14 19.68 6.86
C ASP A 346 13.54 21.10 6.92
N MET A 347 12.54 21.35 6.07
CA MET A 347 11.81 22.62 6.03
C MET A 347 11.02 22.90 7.33
N ALA A 348 10.59 21.87 8.04
CA ALA A 348 9.85 21.99 9.30
C ALA A 348 10.76 22.16 10.54
N GLY A 349 12.08 22.05 10.36
CA GLY A 349 13.07 22.10 11.43
C GLY A 349 13.30 20.76 12.14
N HIS A 350 12.76 19.65 11.63
CA HIS A 350 13.13 18.32 12.12
C HIS A 350 14.55 18.00 11.69
N THR A 351 15.22 17.20 12.53
CA THR A 351 16.61 16.82 12.30
C THR A 351 16.76 15.31 12.22
N PHE A 352 17.61 14.87 11.30
CA PHE A 352 17.95 13.46 11.08
C PHE A 352 19.46 13.33 11.16
N SER A 353 19.98 12.33 11.88
CA SER A 353 21.41 12.22 12.12
C SER A 353 21.96 10.82 11.90
N VAL A 354 23.23 10.75 11.50
CA VAL A 354 23.98 9.50 11.33
C VAL A 354 25.44 9.72 11.75
N PRO A 355 26.02 8.82 12.55
CA PRO A 355 27.45 8.86 12.83
C PRO A 355 28.24 8.51 11.58
N LEU A 356 29.38 9.19 11.37
CA LEU A 356 30.25 8.95 10.23
C LEU A 356 31.41 8.04 10.63
N THR A 357 31.65 6.99 9.85
CA THR A 357 32.89 6.22 9.91
C THR A 357 33.92 6.83 8.95
N ARG A 358 35.15 7.01 9.42
CA ARG A 358 36.25 7.48 8.57
C ARG A 358 36.74 6.31 7.72
N GLU A 359 36.74 6.45 6.41
CA GLU A 359 37.47 5.51 5.55
C GLU A 359 38.97 5.82 5.66
N SER A 360 39.74 4.84 6.10
CA SER A 360 41.20 4.88 6.02
C SER A 360 41.61 4.78 4.55
N GLU A 361 42.58 5.59 4.12
CA GLU A 361 43.22 5.50 2.80
C GLU A 361 43.65 4.07 2.42
#